data_AF-A0A9X2KTH8-F1
#
_entry.id   AF-A0A9X2KTH8-F1
#
_cell.length_a   1.000
_cell.length_b   1.000
_cell.length_c   1.000
_cell.angle_alpha   90.00
_cell.angle_beta   90.00
_cell.angle_gamma   90.00
#
_symmetry.space_group_name_H-M   'P 1'
#
loop_
_entity.id
_entity.type
_entity.pdbx_description
1 polymer ?
#
loop_
_entity_poly.entity_id
_entity_poly.type
_entity_poly.pdbx_seq_one_letter_code
_entity_poly.pdbx_strand_id
1 'polypeptide(L)'
;MSKKKPNQTERPGRFIRRHHEWLKSPAYRDLDCRARCLLEELQMIYAPSKNGQLTLSHKQARERLKISKEATTKAFKALAEHGFIELMECEYWTQRKAREWRLTFEGMNGKMPTDDWQRWEEDKPVFLLPKGRKKS
;
A
#
# COMPACT_ATOMS: atom_id res chain seq x y z
N MET A 1 -39.32 27.23 11.19
CA MET A 1 -38.26 26.49 10.45
C MET A 1 -36.99 26.47 11.30
N SER A 2 -36.80 25.42 12.12
CA SER A 2 -35.65 25.33 13.04
C SER A 2 -34.39 24.98 12.25
N LYS A 3 -33.37 25.85 12.25
CA LYS A 3 -32.07 25.57 11.64
C LYS A 3 -31.38 24.48 12.46
N LYS A 4 -31.27 23.26 11.91
CA LYS A 4 -30.46 22.18 12.48
C LYS A 4 -29.03 22.71 12.68
N LYS A 5 -28.53 22.71 13.92
CA LYS A 5 -27.12 23.01 14.20
C LYS A 5 -26.27 22.02 13.39
N PRO A 6 -25.24 22.47 12.64
CA PRO A 6 -24.35 21.54 11.95
C PRO A 6 -23.74 20.61 12.99
N ASN A 7 -23.82 19.30 12.73
CA ASN A 7 -23.30 18.29 13.64
C ASN A 7 -21.78 18.54 13.75
N GLN A 8 -21.29 18.84 14.95
CA GLN A 8 -19.90 19.27 15.22
C GLN A 8 -18.84 18.20 14.87
N THR A 9 -19.25 17.07 14.31
CA THR A 9 -18.48 15.87 14.02
C THR A 9 -18.04 15.74 12.56
N GLU A 10 -18.51 16.60 11.64
CA GLU A 10 -18.10 16.53 10.24
C GLU A 10 -16.68 17.08 10.07
N ARG A 11 -15.70 16.18 10.01
CA ARG A 11 -14.32 16.53 9.65
C ARG A 11 -14.25 16.81 8.16
N PRO A 12 -13.70 17.96 7.73
CA PRO A 12 -13.48 18.21 6.32
C PRO A 12 -12.40 17.24 5.81
N GLY A 13 -12.70 16.50 4.73
CA GLY A 13 -11.71 15.70 4.02
C GLY A 13 -12.09 14.23 3.82
N ARG A 14 -11.18 13.51 3.16
CA ARG A 14 -11.31 12.07 2.88
C ARG A 14 -10.93 11.26 4.11
N PHE A 15 -11.57 10.11 4.29
CA PHE A 15 -11.21 9.13 5.30
C PHE A 15 -10.73 7.84 4.62
N ILE A 16 -9.99 7.04 5.38
CA ILE A 16 -9.55 5.72 4.97
C ILE A 16 -10.45 4.68 5.66
N ARG A 17 -11.09 3.82 4.87
CA ARG A 17 -11.83 2.67 5.38
C ARG A 17 -10.85 1.52 5.60
N ARG A 18 -10.87 0.91 6.78
CA ARG A 18 -10.11 -0.32 7.06
C ARG A 18 -11.04 -1.39 7.58
N HIS A 19 -10.92 -2.59 7.04
CA HIS A 19 -11.73 -3.73 7.45
C HIS A 19 -11.00 -4.48 8.56
N HIS A 20 -11.76 -4.87 9.59
CA HIS A 20 -11.21 -5.60 10.74
C HIS A 20 -10.59 -6.94 10.33
N GLU A 21 -11.09 -7.53 9.24
CA GLU A 21 -10.65 -8.81 8.70
C GLU A 21 -9.15 -8.81 8.40
N TRP A 22 -8.69 -7.93 7.51
CA TRP A 22 -7.27 -7.84 7.19
C TRP A 22 -6.45 -7.19 8.30
N LEU A 23 -7.01 -6.33 9.16
CA LEU A 23 -6.30 -5.79 10.35
C LEU A 23 -6.04 -6.85 11.44
N LYS A 24 -6.82 -7.93 11.45
CA LYS A 24 -6.66 -9.07 12.37
C LYS A 24 -5.96 -10.25 11.69
N SER A 25 -5.67 -10.17 10.41
CA SER A 25 -5.01 -11.27 9.69
C SER A 25 -3.58 -11.49 10.21
N PRO A 26 -3.07 -12.73 10.13
CA PRO A 26 -1.67 -13.03 10.44
C PRO A 26 -0.72 -12.15 9.62
N ALA A 27 -1.01 -11.95 8.34
CA ALA A 27 -0.23 -11.11 7.44
C ALA A 27 -0.06 -9.69 7.96
N TYR A 28 -1.12 -9.04 8.42
CA TYR A 28 -1.00 -7.67 8.96
C TYR A 28 -0.27 -7.66 10.31
N ARG A 29 -0.46 -8.70 11.12
CA ARG A 29 0.11 -8.80 12.47
C ARG A 29 1.62 -9.05 12.45
N ASP A 30 2.14 -9.69 11.41
CA ASP A 30 3.58 -9.86 11.20
C ASP A 30 4.28 -8.57 10.75
N LEU A 31 3.60 -7.70 10.00
CA LEU A 31 4.18 -6.44 9.53
C LEU A 31 4.75 -5.57 10.66
N ASP A 32 5.96 -5.05 10.45
CA ASP A 32 6.57 -4.05 11.32
C ASP A 32 5.83 -2.70 11.26
N CYS A 33 6.08 -1.83 12.25
CA CYS A 33 5.42 -0.53 12.34
C CYS A 33 5.66 0.33 11.09
N ARG A 34 6.81 0.19 10.42
CA ARG A 34 7.19 1.01 9.26
C ARG A 34 6.41 0.60 8.02
N ALA A 35 6.25 -0.70 7.80
CA ALA A 35 5.42 -1.26 6.74
C ALA A 35 3.96 -0.88 6.95
N ARG A 36 3.45 -0.96 8.19
CA ARG A 36 2.10 -0.48 8.51
C ARG A 36 1.93 1.01 8.21
N CYS A 37 2.86 1.87 8.61
CA CYS A 37 2.85 3.29 8.26
C CYS A 37 2.88 3.53 6.74
N LEU A 38 3.70 2.77 6.01
CA LEU A 38 3.77 2.86 4.55
C LEU A 38 2.44 2.45 3.89
N LEU A 39 1.74 1.46 4.42
CA LEU A 39 0.42 1.07 3.93
C LEU A 39 -0.59 2.21 4.10
N GLU A 40 -0.50 2.99 5.18
CA GLU A 40 -1.35 4.17 5.38
C GLU A 40 -1.08 5.24 4.33
N GLU A 41 0.19 5.50 4.01
CA GLU A 41 0.58 6.45 2.96
C GLU A 41 0.05 6.04 1.58
N LEU A 42 0.05 4.74 1.28
CA LEU A 42 -0.55 4.21 0.06
C LEU A 42 -2.07 4.37 0.06
N GLN A 43 -2.73 4.12 1.20
CA GLN A 43 -4.18 4.35 1.36
C GLN A 43 -4.55 5.84 1.27
N MET A 44 -3.67 6.75 1.68
CA MET A 44 -3.89 8.20 1.55
C MET A 44 -3.90 8.67 0.09
N ILE A 45 -3.02 8.11 -0.75
CA ILE A 45 -2.96 8.46 -2.17
C ILE A 45 -3.91 7.64 -3.05
N TYR A 46 -4.46 6.55 -2.51
CA TYR A 46 -5.39 5.67 -3.21
C TYR A 46 -6.61 6.45 -3.73
N ALA A 47 -7.05 6.10 -4.93
CA ALA A 47 -8.34 6.47 -5.47
C ALA A 47 -8.86 5.25 -6.27
N PRO A 48 -10.16 4.90 -6.20
CA PRO A 48 -10.68 3.70 -6.85
C PRO A 48 -10.38 3.63 -8.36
N SER A 49 -10.40 4.76 -9.07
CA SER A 49 -10.08 4.84 -10.50
C SER A 49 -8.59 4.71 -10.83
N LYS A 50 -7.71 4.71 -9.82
CA LYS A 50 -6.25 4.67 -9.96
C LYS A 50 -5.64 3.45 -9.26
N ASN A 51 -6.44 2.49 -8.80
CA ASN A 51 -5.87 1.26 -8.25
C ASN A 51 -5.06 0.55 -9.34
N GLY A 52 -3.80 0.25 -9.06
CA GLY A 52 -2.84 -0.28 -10.02
C GLY A 52 -1.94 0.77 -10.68
N GLN A 53 -2.21 2.06 -10.46
CA GLN A 53 -1.40 3.20 -10.91
C GLN A 53 -0.91 4.05 -9.73
N LEU A 54 -0.85 3.46 -8.53
CA LEU A 54 -0.44 4.20 -7.33
C LEU A 54 1.07 4.44 -7.40
N THR A 55 1.45 5.70 -7.57
CA THR A 55 2.85 6.11 -7.65
C THR A 55 3.31 6.69 -6.31
N LEU A 56 4.02 5.87 -5.54
CA LEU A 56 4.77 6.32 -4.36
C LEU A 56 6.23 5.89 -4.50
N SER A 57 7.08 6.84 -4.87
CA SER A 57 8.52 6.55 -5.00
C SER A 57 9.16 6.30 -3.63
N HIS A 58 10.28 5.58 -3.62
CA HIS A 58 11.06 5.38 -2.39
C HIS A 58 11.52 6.72 -1.78
N LYS A 59 11.83 7.71 -2.61
CA LYS A 59 12.22 9.05 -2.14
C LYS A 59 11.05 9.73 -1.39
N GLN A 60 9.86 9.73 -1.99
CA GLN A 60 8.67 10.30 -1.36
C GLN A 60 8.28 9.55 -0.08
N ALA A 61 8.28 8.22 -0.11
CA ALA A 61 7.97 7.42 1.09
C ALA A 61 8.95 7.72 2.24
N ARG A 62 10.24 7.81 1.93
CA ARG A 62 11.29 8.17 2.90
C ARG A 62 11.07 9.55 3.51
N GLU A 63 10.71 10.53 2.68
CA GLU A 63 10.46 11.91 3.13
C GLU A 63 9.21 12.01 4.01
N ARG A 64 8.13 11.30 3.65
CA ARG A 64 6.89 11.28 4.43
C ARG A 64 7.04 10.56 5.76
N LEU A 65 7.67 9.38 5.74
CA LEU A 65 7.85 8.53 6.93
C LEU A 65 9.06 8.92 7.79
N LYS A 66 9.96 9.78 7.26
CA LYS A 66 11.23 10.19 7.91
C LYS A 66 12.11 9.01 8.34
N ILE A 67 12.21 7.99 7.49
CA ILE A 67 13.01 6.78 7.73
C ILE A 67 14.23 6.70 6.82
N SER A 68 15.10 5.70 7.02
CA SER A 68 16.24 5.46 6.13
C SER A 68 15.80 4.86 4.79
N LYS A 69 16.70 4.90 3.80
CA LYS A 69 16.47 4.28 2.49
C LYS A 69 16.28 2.76 2.62
N GLU A 70 17.10 2.12 3.44
CA GLU A 70 17.08 0.67 3.68
C GLU A 70 15.77 0.27 4.35
N ALA A 71 15.34 1.04 5.36
CA ALA A 71 14.06 0.83 6.03
C ALA A 71 12.87 1.00 5.06
N THR A 72 12.93 1.99 4.17
CA THR A 72 11.92 2.19 3.12
C THR A 72 11.84 0.99 2.19
N THR A 73 12.99 0.50 1.69
CA THR A 73 13.05 -0.68 0.82
C THR A 73 12.52 -1.93 1.52
N LYS A 74 12.87 -2.15 2.80
CA LYS A 74 12.34 -3.24 3.61
C LYS A 74 10.83 -3.15 3.80
N ALA A 75 10.30 -1.95 4.04
CA ALA A 75 8.85 -1.73 4.21
C ALA A 75 8.06 -2.04 2.92
N PHE A 76 8.51 -1.56 1.76
CA PHE A 76 7.89 -1.92 0.48
C PHE A 76 7.95 -3.42 0.22
N LYS A 77 9.11 -4.04 0.52
CA LYS A 77 9.30 -5.48 0.38
C LYS A 77 8.33 -6.26 1.27
N ALA A 78 8.24 -5.90 2.54
CA ALA A 78 7.33 -6.53 3.49
C ALA A 78 5.88 -6.44 3.00
N LEU A 79 5.39 -5.26 2.60
CA LEU A 79 4.01 -5.11 2.12
C LEU A 79 3.71 -5.99 0.89
N ALA A 80 4.67 -6.14 -0.02
CA ALA A 80 4.51 -7.00 -1.19
C ALA A 80 4.52 -8.48 -0.80
N GLU A 81 5.50 -8.91 0.01
CA GLU A 81 5.59 -10.29 0.49
C GLU A 81 4.37 -10.71 1.31
N HIS A 82 3.74 -9.77 2.03
CA HIS A 82 2.51 -10.02 2.79
C HIS A 82 1.23 -9.90 1.98
N GLY A 83 1.32 -9.64 0.67
CA GLY A 83 0.16 -9.60 -0.22
C GLY A 83 -0.75 -8.39 -0.03
N PHE A 84 -0.28 -7.30 0.58
CA PHE A 84 -1.06 -6.05 0.68
C PHE A 84 -0.92 -5.18 -0.56
N ILE A 85 0.22 -5.27 -1.23
CA ILE A 85 0.51 -4.53 -2.46
C ILE A 85 1.05 -5.45 -3.54
N GLU A 86 0.69 -5.15 -4.78
CA GLU A 86 1.22 -5.80 -5.98
C GLU A 86 1.88 -4.76 -6.87
N LEU A 87 3.04 -5.10 -7.45
CA LEU A 87 3.72 -4.27 -8.44
C LEU A 87 3.10 -4.56 -9.81
N MET A 88 2.37 -3.60 -10.39
CA MET A 88 1.58 -3.82 -11.60
C MET A 88 2.40 -3.74 -12.89
N GLU A 89 3.25 -2.72 -13.02
CA GLU A 89 4.13 -2.57 -14.16
C GLU A 89 5.56 -2.29 -13.71
N CYS A 90 6.46 -3.10 -14.26
CA CYS A 90 7.90 -2.93 -14.18
C CYS A 90 8.44 -2.64 -15.59
N GLU A 91 7.79 -1.76 -16.36
CA GLU A 91 8.19 -1.54 -17.76
C GLU A 91 9.41 -0.60 -17.86
N TYR A 92 10.50 -1.20 -18.35
CA TYR A 92 11.72 -0.63 -18.89
C TYR A 92 12.31 0.63 -18.23
N TRP A 93 13.48 0.44 -17.61
CA TRP A 93 14.40 1.48 -17.10
C TRP A 93 14.64 2.65 -18.08
N THR A 94 14.45 2.45 -19.38
CA THR A 94 14.60 3.47 -20.42
C THR A 94 13.61 4.63 -20.34
N GLN A 95 12.46 4.49 -19.66
CA GLN A 95 11.44 5.56 -19.62
C GLN A 95 11.38 6.40 -18.32
N ARG A 96 12.28 6.18 -17.34
CA ARG A 96 12.31 6.93 -16.05
C ARG A 96 10.95 6.98 -15.30
N LYS A 97 10.03 6.05 -15.56
CA LYS A 97 8.73 5.99 -14.88
C LYS A 97 8.87 5.42 -13.48
N ALA A 98 8.06 5.94 -12.55
CA ALA A 98 8.00 5.45 -11.18
C ALA A 98 7.30 4.08 -11.14
N ARG A 99 7.61 3.27 -10.13
CA ARG A 99 6.89 2.01 -9.88
C ARG A 99 5.43 2.28 -9.57
N GLU A 100 4.54 1.50 -10.18
CA GLU A 100 3.11 1.56 -9.95
C GLU A 100 2.65 0.38 -9.10
N TRP A 101 1.86 0.70 -8.08
CA TRP A 101 1.36 -0.26 -7.11
C TRP A 101 -0.16 -0.38 -7.18
N ARG A 102 -0.68 -1.56 -6.84
CA ARG A 102 -2.10 -1.78 -6.50
C ARG A 102 -2.23 -2.20 -5.05
N LEU A 103 -3.34 -1.80 -4.42
CA LEU A 103 -3.79 -2.38 -3.14
C LEU A 103 -4.67 -3.60 -3.44
N THR A 104 -4.28 -4.76 -2.94
CA THR A 104 -4.90 -6.06 -3.27
C THR A 104 -6.28 -6.26 -2.64
N PHE A 105 -6.52 -5.58 -1.51
CA PHE A 105 -7.80 -5.55 -0.78
C PHE A 105 -8.77 -4.47 -1.29
N GLU A 106 -8.40 -3.77 -2.36
CA GLU A 106 -9.25 -2.81 -3.05
C GLU A 106 -9.55 -3.32 -4.46
N GLY A 107 -10.76 -3.07 -4.95
CA GLY A 107 -11.14 -3.43 -6.32
C GLY A 107 -10.33 -2.64 -7.36
N MET A 108 -10.19 -3.19 -8.58
CA MET A 108 -9.47 -2.56 -9.69
C MET A 108 -10.27 -2.71 -10.98
N ASN A 109 -10.59 -1.60 -11.65
CA ASN A 109 -11.29 -1.58 -12.95
C ASN A 109 -12.57 -2.44 -12.99
N GLY A 110 -13.40 -2.33 -11.95
CA GLY A 110 -14.65 -3.09 -11.84
C GLY A 110 -14.49 -4.55 -11.41
N LYS A 111 -13.26 -5.02 -11.18
CA LYS A 111 -12.99 -6.35 -10.62
C LYS A 111 -13.00 -6.30 -9.09
N MET A 112 -13.41 -7.41 -8.49
CA MET A 112 -13.35 -7.61 -7.04
C MET A 112 -11.90 -7.55 -6.52
N PRO A 113 -11.69 -7.15 -5.25
CA PRO A 113 -10.39 -7.28 -4.61
C PRO A 113 -9.94 -8.74 -4.63
N THR A 114 -8.62 -8.95 -4.73
CA THR A 114 -8.01 -10.29 -4.72
C THR A 114 -7.70 -10.78 -3.31
N ASP A 115 -7.57 -9.85 -2.37
CA ASP A 115 -7.27 -10.12 -0.96
C ASP A 115 -6.08 -11.07 -0.78
N ASP A 116 -5.00 -10.80 -1.52
CA ASP A 116 -3.83 -11.68 -1.60
C ASP A 116 -3.18 -11.93 -0.22
N TRP A 117 -3.38 -11.03 0.74
CA TRP A 117 -2.99 -11.17 2.15
C TRP A 117 -3.60 -12.41 2.84
N GLN A 118 -4.70 -12.97 2.33
CA GLN A 118 -5.29 -14.22 2.85
C GLN A 118 -4.42 -15.44 2.58
N ARG A 119 -3.56 -15.39 1.56
CA ARG A 119 -2.69 -16.51 1.15
C ARG A 119 -1.34 -16.50 1.86
N TRP A 120 -1.07 -15.47 2.64
CA TRP A 120 0.20 -15.34 3.35
C TRP A 120 0.31 -16.37 4.47
N GLU A 121 1.44 -17.04 4.52
CA GLU A 121 1.86 -17.91 5.62
C GLU A 121 3.30 -17.54 6.01
N GLU A 122 3.68 -17.84 7.25
CA GLU A 122 5.08 -17.71 7.68
C GLU A 122 5.97 -18.53 6.73
N ASP A 123 7.03 -17.92 6.20
CA ASP A 123 7.93 -18.46 5.16
C ASP A 123 7.39 -18.62 3.72
N LYS A 124 6.14 -18.24 3.44
CA LYS A 124 5.57 -18.24 2.07
C LYS A 124 5.17 -16.83 1.62
N PRO A 125 6.11 -16.05 1.04
CA PRO A 125 5.81 -14.72 0.54
C PRO A 125 4.84 -14.79 -0.65
N VAL A 126 3.81 -13.94 -0.60
CA VAL A 126 2.75 -13.87 -1.62
C VAL A 126 3.28 -13.26 -2.93
N PHE A 127 4.01 -12.15 -2.84
CA PHE A 127 4.71 -11.55 -3.97
C PHE A 127 6.20 -11.38 -3.70
N LEU A 128 7.03 -11.91 -4.61
CA LEU A 128 8.47 -11.73 -4.58
C LEU A 128 8.87 -10.54 -5.45
N LEU A 129 9.34 -9.46 -4.83
CA LEU A 129 9.91 -8.35 -5.58
C LEU A 129 11.22 -8.79 -6.27
N PRO A 130 11.43 -8.44 -7.55
CA PRO A 130 12.67 -8.77 -8.24
C PRO A 130 13.86 -8.17 -7.51
N LYS A 131 14.89 -9.00 -7.27
CA LYS A 131 16.14 -8.55 -6.65
C LYS A 131 16.76 -7.50 -7.57
N GLY A 132 16.99 -6.29 -7.06
CA GLY A 132 17.76 -5.28 -7.80
C GLY A 132 19.13 -5.87 -8.16
N ARG A 133 19.56 -5.72 -9.42
CA ARG A 133 20.89 -6.18 -9.85
C ARG A 133 21.94 -5.66 -8.87
N LYS A 134 22.74 -6.55 -8.30
CA LYS A 134 23.98 -6.15 -7.61
C LYS A 134 24.80 -5.38 -8.63
N LYS A 135 25.12 -4.11 -8.35
CA LYS A 135 26.21 -3.45 -9.08
C LYS A 135 27.48 -4.22 -8.70
N SER A 136 28.05 -4.89 -9.70
CA SER A 136 29.42 -5.40 -9.65
C SER A 136 30.40 -4.25 -9.51
#